data_AF-A0AA36G714-F1
#
_entry.id   AF-A0AA36G714-F1
#
_cell.length_a   1.000
_cell.length_b   1.000
_cell.length_c   1.000
_cell.angle_alpha   90.00
_cell.angle_beta   90.00
_cell.angle_gamma   90.00
#
_symmetry.space_group_name_H-M   'P 1'
#
loop_
_entity.id
_entity.type
_entity.pdbx_description
1 polymer ?
#
loop_
_entity_poly.entity_id
_entity_poly.type
_entity_poly.pdbx_seq_one_letter_code
_entity_poly.pdbx_strand_id
1 'polypeptide(L)'
;MNNYILYGSLEDTPKYSCRNATSEPQSPNAPLGIFYIVAGVVVQLAYLTSLLGIGRKENIQYPAYKLMFALAIFDLLNIFVCGYWMGYFTIYGFHFCDRPTEIYLTGVYCCLFYNATCLTSVSLLFNRLLDVAEFRWRDVLFKGNAIYLFIFGPFLVGLYFCTFETPVLFNPDYGTVIFYPMIPGNMDHEVNVPLTA
;
A
#
# COMPACT_ATOMS: atom_id res chain seq x y z
N MET A 1 6.80 -14.82 -7.96
CA MET A 1 6.01 -14.89 -9.23
C MET A 1 4.54 -14.98 -8.83
N ASN A 2 3.72 -14.00 -9.22
CA ASN A 2 2.35 -13.90 -8.72
C ASN A 2 1.48 -15.05 -9.28
N ASN A 3 1.24 -16.07 -8.45
CA ASN A 3 0.52 -17.29 -8.82
C ASN A 3 -0.93 -17.03 -9.27
N TYR A 4 -1.47 -15.84 -9.01
CA TYR A 4 -2.78 -15.39 -9.49
C TYR A 4 -2.92 -15.46 -11.02
N ILE A 5 -1.86 -15.09 -11.77
CA ILE A 5 -1.89 -15.08 -13.25
C ILE A 5 -1.77 -16.49 -13.83
N LEU A 6 -1.10 -17.39 -13.11
CA LEU A 6 -0.89 -18.79 -13.52
C LEU A 6 -2.11 -19.68 -13.28
N TYR A 7 -2.83 -19.44 -12.17
CA TYR A 7 -3.94 -20.31 -11.75
C TYR A 7 -5.33 -19.71 -12.03
N GLY A 8 -5.44 -18.42 -12.37
CA GLY A 8 -6.71 -17.78 -12.76
C GLY A 8 -7.68 -17.53 -11.60
N SER A 9 -7.57 -18.26 -10.49
CA SER A 9 -8.30 -18.06 -9.24
C SER A 9 -7.38 -18.21 -8.02
N LEU A 10 -7.64 -17.42 -6.97
CA LEU A 10 -6.87 -17.47 -5.71
C LEU A 10 -7.07 -18.81 -4.98
N GLU A 11 -8.27 -19.37 -5.03
CA GLU A 11 -8.67 -20.59 -4.32
C GLU A 11 -7.97 -21.86 -4.81
N ASP A 12 -7.51 -21.86 -6.08
CA ASP A 12 -6.81 -22.98 -6.71
C ASP A 12 -5.31 -23.02 -6.38
N THR A 13 -4.78 -21.95 -5.77
CA THR A 13 -3.39 -21.96 -5.33
C THR A 13 -3.26 -22.70 -4.01
N PRO A 14 -2.28 -23.61 -3.86
CA PRO A 14 -2.13 -24.41 -2.64
C PRO A 14 -1.88 -23.55 -1.40
N LYS A 15 -1.34 -22.33 -1.55
CA LYS A 15 -1.10 -21.37 -0.44
C LYS A 15 -2.39 -20.71 0.08
N TYR A 16 -3.38 -20.50 -0.79
CA TYR A 16 -4.60 -19.76 -0.49
C TYR A 16 -5.86 -20.64 -0.52
N SER A 17 -5.71 -21.96 -0.51
CA SER A 17 -6.84 -22.89 -0.58
C SER A 17 -7.60 -22.96 0.73
N CYS A 18 -8.88 -22.56 0.69
CA CYS A 18 -9.80 -22.62 1.83
C CYS A 18 -10.52 -23.98 1.96
N ARG A 19 -10.12 -24.99 1.17
CA ARG A 19 -10.83 -26.28 1.06
C ARG A 19 -10.82 -27.11 2.34
N ASN A 20 -9.75 -26.98 3.14
CA ASN A 20 -9.59 -27.64 4.43
C ASN A 20 -9.64 -26.67 5.62
N ALA A 21 -9.88 -25.38 5.36
CA ALA A 21 -9.99 -24.39 6.42
C ALA A 21 -11.32 -24.63 7.15
N THR A 22 -11.27 -25.02 8.42
CA THR A 22 -12.43 -24.86 9.29
C THR A 22 -12.79 -23.39 9.29
N SER A 23 -14.02 -23.05 8.91
CA SER A 23 -14.51 -21.67 8.93
C SER A 23 -14.33 -21.11 10.34
N GLU A 24 -13.27 -20.32 10.54
CA GLU A 24 -13.08 -19.65 11.82
C GLU A 24 -14.27 -18.71 12.03
N PRO A 25 -14.83 -18.66 13.25
CA PRO A 25 -15.89 -17.73 13.55
C PRO A 25 -15.39 -16.31 13.24
N GLN A 26 -16.21 -15.53 12.55
CA GLN A 26 -15.94 -14.11 12.34
C GLN A 26 -15.66 -13.47 13.70
N SER A 27 -14.54 -12.77 13.82
CA SER A 27 -14.11 -12.06 15.02
C SER A 27 -14.31 -10.54 14.83
N PRO A 28 -15.56 -10.05 14.82
CA PRO A 28 -15.83 -8.65 14.53
C PRO A 28 -15.27 -7.75 15.64
N ASN A 29 -14.29 -6.93 15.27
CA ASN A 29 -13.66 -5.95 16.16
C ASN A 29 -14.13 -4.54 15.79
N ALA A 30 -15.45 -4.31 15.92
CA ALA A 30 -16.09 -3.03 15.65
C ALA A 30 -15.38 -1.79 16.23
N PRO A 31 -14.93 -1.75 17.51
CA PRO A 31 -14.25 -0.58 18.04
C PRO A 31 -12.91 -0.28 17.34
N LEU A 32 -12.16 -1.31 16.96
CA LEU A 32 -10.90 -1.17 16.23
C LEU A 32 -11.14 -0.66 14.80
N GLY A 33 -12.14 -1.22 14.12
CA GLY A 33 -12.52 -0.81 12.77
C GLY A 33 -13.04 0.62 12.70
N ILE A 34 -13.87 1.04 13.66
CA ILE A 34 -14.32 2.44 13.77
C ILE A 34 -13.13 3.38 14.00
N PHE A 35 -12.17 2.99 14.85
CA PHE A 35 -10.96 3.78 15.07
C PHE A 35 -10.17 3.98 13.78
N TYR A 36 -9.98 2.94 12.96
CA TYR A 36 -9.30 3.06 11.66
C TYR A 36 -10.00 4.02 10.71
N ILE A 37 -11.34 3.94 10.60
CA ILE A 37 -12.11 4.82 9.71
C ILE A 37 -12.03 6.27 10.20
N VAL A 38 -12.24 6.51 11.49
CA VAL A 38 -12.20 7.87 12.06
C VAL A 38 -10.81 8.48 11.92
N ALA A 39 -9.76 7.73 12.27
CA ALA A 39 -8.38 8.18 12.09
C ALA A 39 -8.07 8.46 10.61
N GLY A 40 -8.51 7.58 9.71
CA GLY A 40 -8.37 7.76 8.26
C GLY A 40 -9.02 9.05 7.76
N VAL A 41 -10.25 9.34 8.18
CA VAL A 41 -10.97 10.58 7.82
C VAL A 41 -10.22 11.81 8.31
N VAL A 42 -9.75 11.83 9.56
CA VAL A 42 -9.03 12.97 10.13
C VAL A 42 -7.73 13.24 9.36
N VAL A 43 -6.94 12.19 9.10
CA VAL A 43 -5.69 12.32 8.34
C VAL A 43 -5.96 12.73 6.90
N GLN A 44 -7.00 12.19 6.27
CA GLN A 44 -7.38 12.55 4.91
C GLN A 44 -7.76 14.03 4.78
N LEU A 45 -8.50 14.59 5.75
CA LEU A 45 -8.78 16.03 5.79
C LEU A 45 -7.49 16.86 5.93
N ALA A 46 -6.56 16.43 6.78
CA ALA A 46 -5.26 17.09 6.93
C ALA A 46 -4.46 17.10 5.61
N TYR A 47 -4.43 15.98 4.88
CA TYR A 47 -3.79 15.91 3.56
C TYR A 47 -4.48 16.80 2.52
N LEU A 48 -5.82 16.85 2.51
CA LEU A 48 -6.57 17.74 1.62
C LEU A 48 -6.26 19.21 1.87
N THR A 49 -6.22 19.65 3.14
CA THR A 49 -5.83 21.03 3.46
C THR A 49 -4.40 21.35 3.03
N SER A 50 -3.49 20.39 3.18
CA SER A 50 -2.09 20.52 2.75
C SER A 50 -1.97 20.64 1.22
N LEU A 51 -2.74 19.85 0.47
CA LEU A 51 -2.81 19.91 -0.99
C LEU A 51 -3.33 21.26 -1.51
N LEU A 52 -4.34 21.84 -0.85
CA LEU A 52 -4.84 23.17 -1.23
C LEU A 52 -3.80 24.27 -1.01
N GLY A 53 -2.97 24.16 0.03
CA GLY A 53 -1.87 25.09 0.29
C GLY A 53 -0.73 24.96 -0.72
N ILE A 54 -0.33 23.72 -1.04
CA ILE A 54 0.72 23.42 -2.01
C ILE A 54 0.25 23.72 -3.45
N GLY A 55 -1.04 23.54 -3.73
CA GLY A 55 -1.65 23.69 -5.05
C GLY A 55 -1.65 25.11 -5.64
N ARG A 56 -1.20 26.11 -4.87
CA ARG A 56 -1.07 27.49 -5.35
C ARG A 56 0.00 27.60 -6.42
N LYS A 57 -0.30 28.32 -7.52
CA LYS A 57 0.59 28.46 -8.69
C LYS A 57 1.99 28.99 -8.36
N GLU A 58 2.13 29.77 -7.29
CA GLU A 58 3.41 30.30 -6.82
C GLU A 58 4.34 29.20 -6.29
N ASN A 59 3.78 28.16 -5.65
CA ASN A 59 4.54 27.10 -5.00
C ASN A 59 4.92 25.98 -5.97
N ILE A 60 4.03 25.63 -6.93
CA ILE A 60 4.24 24.54 -7.90
C ILE A 60 5.42 24.79 -8.86
N GLN A 61 5.93 26.03 -8.95
CA GLN A 61 7.08 26.34 -9.80
C GLN A 61 8.34 25.57 -9.39
N TYR A 62 8.50 25.29 -8.10
CA TYR A 62 9.67 24.59 -7.58
C TYR A 62 9.51 23.07 -7.64
N PRO A 63 10.57 22.33 -7.99
CA PRO A 63 10.53 20.87 -8.10
C PRO A 63 10.14 20.18 -6.77
N ALA A 64 10.59 20.72 -5.63
CA ALA A 64 10.26 20.19 -4.31
C ALA A 64 8.74 20.14 -4.06
N TYR A 65 8.03 21.21 -4.43
CA TYR A 65 6.58 21.28 -4.23
C TYR A 65 5.81 20.33 -5.15
N LYS A 66 6.32 20.06 -6.36
CA LYS A 66 5.74 19.04 -7.25
C LYS A 66 5.85 17.63 -6.67
N LEU A 67 6.99 17.30 -6.07
CA LEU A 67 7.18 16.01 -5.37
C LEU A 67 6.30 15.92 -4.11
N MET A 68 6.20 17.00 -3.33
CA MET A 68 5.29 17.04 -2.16
C MET A 68 3.82 16.86 -2.57
N PHE A 69 3.42 17.44 -3.69
CA PHE A 69 2.06 17.27 -4.23
C PHE A 69 1.80 15.82 -4.66
N ALA A 70 2.76 15.20 -5.37
CA ALA A 70 2.65 13.78 -5.76
C ALA A 70 2.61 12.84 -4.55
N LEU A 71 3.47 13.08 -3.56
CA LEU A 71 3.48 12.30 -2.30
C LEU A 71 2.12 12.36 -1.59
N ALA A 72 1.56 13.57 -1.47
CA ALA A 72 0.26 13.76 -0.86
C ALA A 72 -0.88 13.04 -1.61
N ILE A 73 -0.81 12.91 -2.95
CA ILE A 73 -1.77 12.10 -3.72
C ILE A 73 -1.61 10.62 -3.38
N PHE A 74 -0.38 10.09 -3.37
CA PHE A 74 -0.17 8.68 -3.04
C PHE A 74 -0.60 8.36 -1.61
N ASP A 75 -0.35 9.24 -0.64
CA ASP A 75 -0.81 9.08 0.74
C ASP A 75 -2.34 9.09 0.84
N LEU A 76 -3.03 9.98 0.09
CA LEU A 76 -4.50 9.98 0.04
C LEU A 76 -5.07 8.67 -0.50
N LEU A 77 -4.46 8.12 -1.56
CA LEU A 77 -4.87 6.84 -2.14
C LEU A 77 -4.58 5.69 -1.18
N ASN A 78 -3.43 5.72 -0.49
CA ASN A 78 -3.06 4.74 0.51
C ASN A 78 -4.06 4.73 1.68
N ILE A 79 -4.40 5.90 2.22
CA ILE A 79 -5.39 6.02 3.31
C ILE A 79 -6.77 5.56 2.84
N PHE A 80 -7.15 5.84 1.59
CA PHE A 80 -8.43 5.38 1.06
C PHE A 80 -8.52 3.84 1.07
N VAL A 81 -7.46 3.16 0.66
CA VAL A 81 -7.41 1.69 0.65
C VAL A 81 -7.21 1.15 2.06
N CYS A 82 -6.10 1.48 2.71
CA CYS A 82 -5.72 0.87 3.99
C CYS A 82 -6.63 1.34 5.15
N GLY A 83 -7.21 2.54 5.09
CA GLY A 83 -8.08 3.07 6.16
C GLY A 83 -9.53 2.59 6.04
N TYR A 84 -10.17 2.79 4.88
CA TYR A 84 -11.59 2.47 4.73
C TYR A 84 -11.84 1.00 4.45
N TRP A 85 -11.07 0.38 3.55
CA TRP A 85 -11.29 -1.05 3.24
C TRP A 85 -10.86 -1.95 4.40
N MET A 86 -9.71 -1.71 5.04
CA MET A 86 -9.35 -2.52 6.21
C MET A 86 -10.23 -2.22 7.42
N GLY A 87 -10.63 -0.97 7.64
CA GLY A 87 -11.62 -0.62 8.65
C GLY A 87 -12.94 -1.36 8.43
N TYR A 88 -13.42 -1.42 7.19
CA TYR A 88 -14.60 -2.20 6.80
C TYR A 88 -14.42 -3.69 7.11
N PHE A 89 -13.32 -4.32 6.67
CA PHE A 89 -13.04 -5.73 6.96
C PHE A 89 -12.96 -6.02 8.47
N THR A 90 -12.41 -5.08 9.26
CA THR A 90 -12.31 -5.20 10.71
C THR A 90 -13.66 -5.15 11.42
N ILE A 91 -14.59 -4.31 10.94
CA ILE A 91 -15.94 -4.18 11.54
C ILE A 91 -16.73 -5.46 11.39
N TYR A 92 -16.67 -6.08 10.20
CA TYR A 92 -17.40 -7.30 9.91
C TYR A 92 -16.63 -8.57 10.33
N GLY A 93 -15.32 -8.46 10.60
CA GLY A 93 -14.48 -9.61 10.93
C GLY A 93 -14.34 -10.58 9.76
N PHE A 94 -14.33 -10.07 8.53
CA PHE A 94 -14.22 -10.92 7.33
C PHE A 94 -12.83 -11.54 7.24
N HIS A 95 -12.81 -12.86 7.09
CA HIS A 95 -11.60 -13.63 6.88
C HIS A 95 -11.27 -13.75 5.39
N PHE A 96 -10.05 -14.14 5.05
CA PHE A 96 -9.61 -14.35 3.66
C PHE A 96 -10.56 -15.28 2.88
N CYS A 97 -11.10 -16.32 3.52
CA CYS A 97 -11.98 -17.29 2.89
C CYS A 97 -13.41 -16.80 2.62
N ASP A 98 -13.86 -15.70 3.25
CA ASP A 98 -15.19 -15.14 2.98
C ASP A 98 -15.20 -14.31 1.69
N ARG A 99 -14.15 -13.50 1.49
CA ARG A 99 -14.00 -12.55 0.38
C ARG A 99 -12.54 -12.49 -0.12
N PRO A 100 -12.02 -13.58 -0.72
CA PRO A 100 -10.61 -13.70 -1.06
C PRO A 100 -10.13 -12.66 -2.07
N THR A 101 -10.95 -12.32 -3.06
CA THR A 101 -10.61 -11.35 -4.11
C THR A 101 -10.53 -9.91 -3.56
N GLU A 102 -11.47 -9.51 -2.72
CA GLU A 102 -11.53 -8.15 -2.14
C GLU A 102 -10.35 -7.91 -1.19
N ILE A 103 -10.05 -8.89 -0.33
CA ILE A 103 -8.93 -8.81 0.63
C ILE A 103 -7.59 -8.82 -0.11
N TYR A 104 -7.44 -9.69 -1.11
CA TYR A 104 -6.24 -9.74 -1.94
C TYR A 104 -5.98 -8.43 -2.68
N LEU A 105 -7.00 -7.86 -3.35
CA LEU A 105 -6.86 -6.59 -4.07
C LEU A 105 -6.48 -5.46 -3.11
N THR A 106 -7.13 -5.40 -1.95
CA THR A 106 -6.82 -4.39 -0.92
C THR A 106 -5.36 -4.49 -0.47
N GLY A 107 -4.86 -5.71 -0.25
CA GLY A 107 -3.46 -5.96 0.09
C GLY A 107 -2.48 -5.51 -0.98
N VAL A 108 -2.74 -5.85 -2.25
CA VAL A 108 -1.93 -5.43 -3.40
C VAL A 108 -1.88 -3.90 -3.52
N TYR A 109 -3.03 -3.22 -3.43
CA TYR A 109 -3.07 -1.76 -3.52
C TYR A 109 -2.39 -1.08 -2.33
N CYS A 110 -2.56 -1.61 -1.11
CA CYS A 110 -1.90 -1.07 0.07
C CYS A 110 -0.36 -1.19 -0.08
N CYS A 111 0.15 -2.32 -0.56
CA CYS A 111 1.58 -2.47 -0.89
C CYS A 111 2.03 -1.51 -1.99
N LEU A 112 1.27 -1.36 -3.07
CA LEU A 112 1.59 -0.47 -4.19
C LEU A 112 1.82 0.96 -3.70
N PHE A 113 0.83 1.51 -2.99
CA PHE A 113 0.85 2.91 -2.57
C PHE A 113 1.88 3.13 -1.46
N TYR A 114 2.03 2.20 -0.51
CA TYR A 114 3.05 2.29 0.53
C TYR A 114 4.49 2.32 -0.04
N ASN A 115 4.80 1.46 -1.02
CA ASN A 115 6.11 1.49 -1.65
C ASN A 115 6.32 2.76 -2.47
N ALA A 116 5.29 3.24 -3.17
CA ALA A 116 5.36 4.48 -3.92
C ALA A 116 5.63 5.69 -3.01
N THR A 117 4.95 5.80 -1.86
CA THR A 117 5.14 6.91 -0.91
C THR A 117 6.55 6.92 -0.32
N CYS A 118 7.10 5.75 0.03
CA CYS A 118 8.48 5.64 0.51
C CYS A 118 9.49 6.14 -0.52
N LEU A 119 9.40 5.69 -1.77
CA LEU A 119 10.32 6.09 -2.84
C LEU A 119 10.19 7.58 -3.20
N THR A 120 8.98 8.12 -3.20
CA THR A 120 8.76 9.56 -3.40
C THR A 120 9.32 10.37 -2.23
N SER A 121 9.22 9.88 -1.00
CA SER A 121 9.79 10.54 0.19
C SER A 121 11.33 10.58 0.14
N VAL A 122 11.97 9.49 -0.29
CA VAL A 122 13.42 9.46 -0.51
C VAL A 122 13.84 10.44 -1.61
N SER A 123 13.07 10.50 -2.71
CA SER A 123 13.31 11.45 -3.80
C SER A 123 13.21 12.91 -3.32
N LEU A 124 12.24 13.21 -2.45
CA LEU A 124 12.08 14.52 -1.83
C LEU A 124 13.25 14.89 -0.92
N LEU A 125 13.71 13.93 -0.09
CA LEU A 125 14.87 14.11 0.77
C LEU A 125 16.11 14.42 -0.07
N PHE A 126 16.34 13.65 -1.13
CA PHE A 126 17.46 13.85 -2.04
C PHE A 126 17.42 15.23 -2.70
N ASN A 127 16.23 15.68 -3.14
CA ASN A 127 16.04 17.02 -3.68
C ASN A 127 16.40 18.11 -2.66
N ARG A 128 16.05 17.96 -1.37
CA ARG A 128 16.46 18.91 -0.32
C ARG A 128 17.96 18.87 -0.02
N LEU A 129 18.58 17.70 -0.04
CA LEU A 129 20.02 17.57 0.17
C LEU A 129 20.83 18.28 -0.92
N LEU A 130 20.40 18.15 -2.18
CA LEU A 130 21.04 18.85 -3.30
C LEU A 130 20.84 20.38 -3.26
N ASP A 131 19.70 20.83 -2.72
CA ASP A 131 19.41 22.25 -2.50
C ASP A 131 20.36 22.85 -1.45
N VAL A 132 20.52 22.18 -0.31
CA VAL A 132 21.40 22.63 0.78
C VAL A 132 22.88 22.57 0.40
N ALA A 133 23.28 21.57 -0.37
CA ALA A 133 24.67 21.40 -0.80
C ALA A 133 25.04 22.24 -2.03
N GLU A 134 24.12 23.08 -2.54
CA GLU A 134 24.34 23.98 -3.69
C GLU A 134 24.91 23.26 -4.92
N PHE A 135 24.54 22.00 -5.12
CA PHE A 135 25.08 21.20 -6.21
C PHE A 135 24.44 21.59 -7.55
N ARG A 136 25.28 21.93 -8.54
CA ARG A 136 24.88 22.21 -9.94
C ARG A 136 24.05 21.10 -10.59
N TRP A 137 24.15 19.87 -10.10
CA TRP A 137 23.41 18.70 -10.59
C TRP A 137 21.90 18.75 -10.30
N ARG A 138 21.46 19.56 -9.33
CA ARG A 138 20.04 19.76 -8.99
C ARG A 138 19.22 20.18 -10.21
N ASP A 139 19.75 21.12 -10.98
CA ASP A 139 19.10 21.67 -12.16
C ASP A 139 19.11 20.71 -13.36
N VAL A 140 19.94 19.67 -13.34
CA VAL A 140 19.96 18.64 -14.38
C VAL A 140 18.98 17.51 -14.03
N LEU A 141 18.90 17.11 -12.76
CA LEU A 141 18.02 16.02 -12.31
C LEU A 141 16.56 16.44 -12.12
N PHE A 142 16.29 17.64 -11.62
CA PHE A 142 14.96 18.03 -11.14
C PHE A 142 14.28 19.13 -11.97
N LYS A 143 14.93 19.63 -13.03
CA LYS A 143 14.39 20.68 -13.89
C LYS A 143 13.74 20.08 -15.15
N GLY A 144 12.67 20.71 -15.64
CA GLY A 144 11.97 20.28 -16.85
C GLY A 144 11.20 18.97 -16.67
N ASN A 145 11.32 18.06 -17.65
CA ASN A 145 10.55 16.81 -17.68
C ASN A 145 11.12 15.69 -16.79
N ALA A 146 12.38 15.80 -16.35
CA ALA A 146 13.04 14.77 -15.55
C ALA A 146 12.35 14.54 -14.19
N ILE A 147 11.70 15.57 -13.62
CA ILE A 147 10.94 15.42 -12.38
C ILE A 147 9.75 14.46 -12.50
N TYR A 148 9.14 14.37 -13.70
CA TYR A 148 8.04 13.43 -13.92
C TYR A 148 8.53 11.98 -13.90
N LEU A 149 9.81 11.71 -14.20
CA LEU A 149 10.41 10.39 -13.99
C LEU A 149 10.52 10.05 -12.49
N PHE A 150 10.82 11.02 -11.64
CA PHE A 150 10.85 10.83 -10.18
C PHE A 150 9.46 10.72 -9.55
N ILE A 151 8.41 11.17 -10.25
CA ILE A 151 7.01 10.98 -9.84
C ILE A 151 6.47 9.63 -10.35
N PHE A 152 6.74 9.31 -11.62
CA PHE A 152 6.22 8.11 -12.27
C PHE A 152 7.04 6.85 -11.95
N GLY A 153 8.34 7.00 -11.70
CA GLY A 153 9.26 5.93 -11.31
C GLY A 153 8.81 5.17 -10.05
N PRO A 154 8.51 5.85 -8.93
CA PRO A 154 7.95 5.22 -7.74
C PRO A 154 6.68 4.42 -8.00
N PHE A 155 5.79 4.92 -8.86
CA PHE A 155 4.57 4.23 -9.24
C PHE A 155 4.87 2.95 -10.04
N LEU A 156 5.78 3.01 -11.01
CA LEU A 156 6.21 1.85 -11.79
C LEU A 156 6.93 0.80 -10.95
N VAL A 157 7.77 1.23 -10.01
CA VAL A 157 8.46 0.33 -9.09
C VAL A 157 7.46 -0.31 -8.13
N GLY A 158 6.49 0.44 -7.61
CA GLY A 158 5.37 -0.11 -6.85
C GLY A 158 4.60 -1.17 -7.66
N LEU A 159 4.33 -0.89 -8.94
CA LEU A 159 3.67 -1.84 -9.86
C LEU A 159 4.50 -3.10 -10.09
N TYR A 160 5.83 -2.97 -10.15
CA TYR A 160 6.74 -4.11 -10.20
C TYR A 160 6.63 -4.96 -8.92
N PHE A 161 6.69 -4.34 -7.73
CA PHE A 161 6.52 -5.08 -6.48
C PHE A 161 5.16 -5.81 -6.41
N CYS A 162 4.08 -5.22 -6.94
CA CYS A 162 2.78 -5.90 -7.03
C CYS A 162 2.75 -7.17 -7.89
N THR A 163 3.65 -7.30 -8.87
CA THR A 163 3.68 -8.46 -9.77
C THR A 163 4.68 -9.54 -9.34
N PHE A 164 5.66 -9.20 -8.50
CA PHE A 164 6.70 -10.13 -8.07
C PHE A 164 6.55 -10.61 -6.62
N GLU A 165 6.09 -9.75 -5.71
CA GLU A 165 5.98 -10.05 -4.27
C GLU A 165 4.67 -10.75 -3.90
N THR A 166 4.71 -11.51 -2.81
CA THR A 166 3.50 -12.01 -2.16
C THR A 166 2.76 -10.85 -1.49
N PRO A 167 1.49 -10.58 -1.82
CA PRO A 167 0.77 -9.49 -1.20
C PRO A 167 0.51 -9.77 0.27
N VAL A 168 0.47 -8.70 1.06
CA VAL A 168 0.05 -8.76 2.45
C VAL A 168 -1.46 -8.99 2.49
N LEU A 169 -1.89 -9.86 3.40
CA LEU A 169 -3.30 -10.21 3.58
C LEU A 169 -3.76 -9.73 4.94
N PHE A 170 -4.96 -9.18 4.98
CA PHE A 170 -5.55 -8.67 6.22
C PHE A 170 -6.03 -9.83 7.08
N ASN A 171 -5.57 -9.88 8.34
CA ASN A 171 -6.05 -10.82 9.34
C ASN A 171 -6.84 -10.07 10.43
N PRO A 172 -8.14 -10.35 10.59
CA PRO A 172 -9.01 -9.63 11.52
C PRO A 172 -8.74 -9.96 13.00
N ASP A 173 -8.18 -11.13 13.33
CA ASP A 173 -7.89 -11.52 14.72
C ASP A 173 -6.82 -10.64 15.36
N TYR A 174 -5.83 -10.27 14.55
CA TYR A 174 -4.75 -9.37 14.95
C TYR A 174 -5.01 -7.92 14.53
N GLY A 175 -6.06 -7.66 13.74
CA GLY A 175 -6.35 -6.34 13.17
C GLY A 175 -5.21 -5.78 12.31
N THR A 176 -4.39 -6.65 11.71
CA THR A 176 -3.18 -6.27 10.99
C THR A 176 -3.03 -7.02 9.68
N VAL A 177 -2.25 -6.44 8.77
CA VAL A 177 -1.84 -7.10 7.54
C VAL A 177 -0.60 -7.93 7.78
N ILE A 178 -0.65 -9.19 7.36
CA ILE A 178 0.43 -10.16 7.51
C ILE A 178 0.74 -10.80 6.15
N PHE A 179 2.01 -11.15 5.92
CA PHE A 179 2.45 -11.76 4.65
C PHE A 179 1.90 -13.18 4.43
N TYR A 180 1.31 -13.79 5.46
CA TYR A 180 0.77 -15.14 5.44
C TYR A 180 -0.68 -15.12 5.92
N PRO A 181 -1.62 -15.75 5.20
CA PRO A 181 -3.03 -15.72 5.56
C PRO A 181 -3.39 -16.52 6.83
N MET A 182 -2.41 -17.14 7.50
CA MET A 182 -2.58 -17.92 8.76
C MET A 182 -3.81 -18.84 8.75
N ILE A 183 -4.06 -19.54 7.64
CA ILE A 183 -5.23 -20.40 7.48
C ILE A 183 -5.03 -21.71 8.27
N PRO A 184 -5.91 -22.04 9.24
CA PRO A 184 -5.83 -23.30 9.97
C PRO A 184 -6.00 -24.50 9.03
N GLY A 185 -5.10 -25.48 9.10
CA GLY A 185 -5.11 -26.69 8.24
C GLY A 185 -4.20 -26.64 7.02
N ASN A 186 -3.58 -25.49 6.73
CA ASN A 186 -2.56 -25.36 5.69
C ASN A 186 -1.15 -25.06 6.24
N MET A 187 -1.00 -24.98 7.57
CA MET A 187 0.27 -24.74 8.25
C MET A 187 1.29 -25.88 8.06
N ASP A 188 0.81 -27.09 7.78
CA ASP A 188 1.66 -28.29 7.67
C ASP A 188 2.43 -28.35 6.34
N HIS A 189 1.94 -27.64 5.31
CA HIS A 189 2.60 -27.57 4.00
C HIS A 189 3.65 -26.45 3.90
N GLU A 190 3.71 -25.52 4.85
CA GLU A 190 4.59 -24.33 4.77
C GLU A 190 5.91 -24.45 5.54
N VAL A 191 6.13 -25.48 6.38
CA VAL A 191 7.46 -25.74 6.98
C VAL A 191 8.50 -26.14 5.92
N ASN A 192 8.06 -26.59 4.74
CA ASN A 192 8.91 -27.12 3.68
C ASN A 192 9.10 -26.18 2.47
N VAL A 193 8.51 -24.99 2.46
CA VAL A 193 8.76 -24.00 1.39
C VAL A 193 9.88 -23.07 1.86
N PRO A 194 11.07 -23.12 1.24
CA PRO A 194 12.19 -22.33 1.71
C PRO A 194 11.82 -20.84 1.60
N LEU A 195 12.02 -20.14 2.72
CA LEU A 195 12.10 -18.68 2.79
C LEU A 195 13.27 -18.24 1.90
N THR A 196 13.03 -18.03 0.61
CA THR A 196 13.99 -17.37 -0.27
C THR A 196 13.37 -16.11 -0.83
N ALA A 197 13.81 -15.01 -0.21
CA ALA A 197 14.31 -13.77 -0.81
C ALA A 197 14.27 -13.65 -2.34
#